data_AF-A0A3Q2D9A9-F1
#
_entry.id   AF-A0A3Q2D9A9-F1
#
_cell.length_a   1.000
_cell.length_b   1.000
_cell.length_c   1.000
_cell.angle_alpha   90.00
_cell.angle_beta   90.00
_cell.angle_gamma   90.00
#
_symmetry.space_group_name_H-M   'P 1'
#
loop_
_entity.id
_entity.type
_entity.pdbx_description
1 polymer ?
#
loop_
_entity_poly.entity_id
_entity_poly.type
_entity_poly.pdbx_seq_one_letter_code
_entity_poly.pdbx_strand_id
1 'polypeptide(L)'
;TSCDDLFQVRGQNGLLHCSMDPLPRVCGETEVLETSDQILESFYPVSPTIDLQQVNVYKEEINCSGFREGYPYPHAHTLYFLETPDSNSKLRPEQFRAKMIMFTFGNALARAHKLYGTQSVLEHPITVQAVGTNGRIFQFLVFQLNTTDLSEDDGIKNQVWLEEDVELYDFAKVRPLIKRKEVKVRIPL
;
A
#
# COMPACT_ATOMS: atom_id res chain seq x y z
N THR A 1 7.89 -9.78 -21.82
CA THR A 1 6.56 -9.15 -21.66
C THR A 1 6.60 -7.86 -22.45
N SER A 2 5.59 -7.56 -23.28
CA SER A 2 5.60 -6.35 -24.11
C SER A 2 5.51 -5.10 -23.22
N CYS A 3 6.46 -4.18 -23.43
CA CYS A 3 6.74 -2.96 -22.65
C CYS A 3 5.64 -1.87 -22.72
N ASP A 4 4.39 -2.20 -23.11
CA ASP A 4 3.36 -1.21 -23.48
C ASP A 4 2.03 -1.33 -22.72
N ASP A 5 1.97 -2.10 -21.62
CA ASP A 5 0.74 -2.24 -20.84
C ASP A 5 0.48 -0.99 -19.97
N LEU A 6 -0.68 -0.35 -20.16
CA LEU A 6 -1.10 0.80 -19.37
C LEU A 6 -1.82 0.36 -18.09
N PHE A 7 -1.28 0.78 -16.94
CA PHE A 7 -1.84 0.49 -15.62
C PHE A 7 -2.51 1.71 -15.00
N GLN A 8 -3.62 1.48 -14.28
CA GLN A 8 -4.27 2.52 -13.50
C GLN A 8 -4.72 1.99 -12.14
N VAL A 9 -4.22 2.63 -11.08
CA VAL A 9 -4.67 2.36 -9.71
C VAL A 9 -5.81 3.32 -9.37
N ARG A 10 -6.96 2.76 -8.99
CA ARG A 10 -8.13 3.52 -8.54
C ARG A 10 -8.70 2.91 -7.27
N GLY A 11 -9.14 3.77 -6.36
CA GLY A 11 -10.00 3.35 -5.27
C GLY A 11 -10.25 4.45 -4.25
N GLN A 12 -11.27 4.22 -3.43
CA GLN A 12 -11.48 5.03 -2.24
C GLN A 12 -10.49 4.55 -1.19
N ASN A 13 -9.55 5.42 -0.84
CA ASN A 13 -8.73 5.23 0.35
C ASN A 13 -9.71 5.20 1.54
N GLY A 14 -9.62 4.21 2.42
CA GLY A 14 -10.51 4.11 3.59
C GLY A 14 -10.44 5.40 4.41
N LEU A 15 -9.34 5.58 5.13
CA LEU A 15 -8.98 6.87 5.72
C LEU A 15 -7.56 7.23 5.26
N LEU A 16 -7.37 8.47 4.81
CA LEU A 16 -6.06 9.01 4.45
C LEU A 16 -5.70 10.12 5.43
N HIS A 17 -4.65 9.89 6.22
CA HIS A 17 -4.05 10.91 7.06
C HIS A 17 -3.03 11.71 6.26
N CYS A 18 -3.20 13.03 6.23
CA CYS A 18 -2.34 13.96 5.52
C CYS A 18 -1.62 14.89 6.49
N SER A 19 -0.48 15.41 6.06
CA SER A 19 0.39 16.32 6.82
C SER A 19 0.80 17.55 5.98
N MET A 20 1.27 18.58 6.68
CA MET A 20 1.86 19.78 6.04
C MET A 20 3.28 19.51 5.55
N ASP A 21 4.02 18.65 6.25
CA ASP A 21 5.38 18.26 5.90
C ASP A 21 5.41 16.81 5.39
N PRO A 22 6.28 16.48 4.41
CA PRO A 22 6.46 15.11 3.97
C PRO A 22 7.11 14.26 5.05
N LEU A 23 6.84 12.94 5.01
CA LEU A 23 7.61 11.98 5.79
C LEU A 23 9.07 11.97 5.32
N PRO A 24 10.02 11.77 6.24
CA PRO A 24 11.43 11.62 5.87
C PRO A 24 11.64 10.35 5.04
N ARG A 25 12.74 10.33 4.27
CA ARG A 25 13.22 9.09 3.65
C ARG A 25 13.60 8.07 4.72
N VAL A 26 13.32 6.81 4.44
CA VAL A 26 13.65 5.65 5.28
C VAL A 26 15.04 5.14 4.93
N CYS A 27 15.31 4.93 3.64
CA CYS A 27 16.61 4.49 3.14
C CYS A 27 17.41 5.64 2.51
N GLY A 28 18.73 5.56 2.66
CA GLY A 28 19.68 6.51 2.09
C GLY A 28 19.99 6.25 0.61
N GLU A 29 20.70 7.17 -0.04
CA GLU A 29 21.02 7.07 -1.47
C GLU A 29 21.81 5.82 -1.82
N THR A 30 22.76 5.40 -0.97
CA THR A 30 23.56 4.19 -1.20
C THR A 30 22.70 2.93 -1.25
N GLU A 31 21.78 2.75 -0.30
CA GLU A 31 20.87 1.61 -0.25
C GLU A 31 19.93 1.60 -1.47
N VAL A 32 19.47 2.79 -1.89
CA VAL A 32 18.67 2.95 -3.11
C VAL A 32 19.46 2.55 -4.35
N LEU A 33 20.73 2.95 -4.46
CA LEU A 33 21.59 2.57 -5.58
C LEU A 33 21.82 1.06 -5.65
N GLU A 34 21.99 0.40 -4.51
CA GLU A 34 22.16 -1.07 -4.43
C GLU A 34 20.94 -1.85 -4.97
N THR A 35 19.77 -1.22 -5.07
CA THR A 35 18.60 -1.86 -5.67
C THR A 35 18.70 -2.04 -7.19
N SER A 36 19.64 -1.36 -7.86
CA SER A 36 19.85 -1.52 -9.31
C SER A 36 20.13 -2.95 -9.71
N ASP A 37 20.85 -3.66 -8.84
CA ASP A 37 21.35 -5.01 -9.11
C ASP A 37 20.36 -6.10 -8.73
N GLN A 38 19.24 -5.72 -8.07
CA GLN A 38 18.19 -6.66 -7.72
C GLN A 38 17.38 -7.05 -8.95
N ILE A 39 16.97 -8.31 -9.06
CA ILE A 39 16.14 -8.81 -10.16
C ILE A 39 14.73 -9.02 -9.63
N LEU A 40 13.72 -8.51 -10.34
CA LEU A 40 12.32 -8.77 -10.00
C LEU A 40 11.97 -10.22 -10.33
N GLU A 41 11.35 -10.91 -9.37
CA GLU A 41 10.93 -12.30 -9.56
C GLU A 41 9.81 -12.42 -10.60
N SER A 42 9.91 -13.43 -11.45
CA SER A 42 8.86 -13.78 -12.41
C SER A 42 8.07 -14.98 -11.94
N PHE A 43 6.75 -14.92 -12.11
CA PHE A 43 5.82 -16.00 -11.81
C PHE A 43 5.21 -16.61 -13.09
N TYR A 44 5.99 -16.61 -14.18
CA TYR A 44 5.62 -17.28 -15.44
C TYR A 44 5.14 -18.72 -15.19
N PRO A 45 4.02 -19.18 -15.79
CA PRO A 45 3.28 -18.57 -16.91
C PRO A 45 2.14 -17.61 -16.50
N VAL A 46 1.98 -17.31 -15.21
CA VAL A 46 0.91 -16.42 -14.76
C VAL A 46 1.22 -14.98 -15.18
N SER A 47 0.24 -14.29 -15.78
CA SER A 47 0.40 -12.90 -16.21
C SER A 47 0.37 -11.95 -15.00
N PRO A 48 1.22 -10.91 -14.93
CA PRO A 48 1.13 -9.87 -13.88
C PRO A 48 -0.17 -9.09 -13.88
N THR A 49 -0.88 -9.09 -15.01
CA THR A 49 -2.19 -8.45 -15.17
C THR A 49 -3.37 -9.34 -14.78
N ILE A 50 -3.11 -10.55 -14.28
CA ILE A 50 -4.17 -11.44 -13.82
C ILE A 50 -5.00 -10.77 -12.70
N ASP A 51 -6.30 -11.02 -12.68
CA ASP A 51 -7.28 -10.43 -11.77
C ASP A 51 -7.47 -8.90 -11.86
N LEU A 52 -6.78 -8.20 -12.77
CA LEU A 52 -7.06 -6.79 -13.06
C LEU A 52 -8.27 -6.63 -13.99
N GLN A 53 -9.01 -5.54 -13.79
CA GLN A 53 -10.10 -5.18 -14.69
C GLN A 53 -9.54 -4.58 -15.98
N GLN A 54 -9.67 -5.30 -17.10
CA GLN A 54 -9.35 -4.74 -18.42
C GLN A 54 -10.47 -3.80 -18.87
N VAL A 55 -10.11 -2.56 -19.23
CA VAL A 55 -11.04 -1.51 -19.65
C VAL A 55 -10.52 -0.81 -20.91
N ASN A 56 -11.40 -0.58 -21.88
CA ASN A 56 -11.05 0.08 -23.15
C ASN A 56 -11.39 1.58 -23.16
N VAL A 57 -12.18 2.05 -22.19
CA VAL A 57 -12.60 3.46 -22.06
C VAL A 57 -12.03 4.02 -20.77
N TYR A 58 -10.94 4.76 -20.89
CA TYR A 58 -10.24 5.38 -19.78
C TYR A 58 -9.77 6.79 -20.13
N LYS A 59 -9.22 7.49 -19.15
CA LYS A 59 -8.62 8.82 -19.30
C LYS A 59 -7.22 8.74 -18.71
N GLU A 60 -6.22 8.86 -19.56
CA GLU A 60 -4.80 8.75 -19.19
C GLU A 60 -4.34 9.96 -18.39
N GLU A 61 -4.75 11.15 -18.81
CA GLU A 61 -4.24 12.42 -18.28
C GLU A 61 -4.72 12.78 -16.87
N ILE A 62 -5.50 11.90 -16.21
CA ILE A 62 -6.06 12.17 -14.88
C ILE A 62 -5.20 11.50 -13.82
N ASN A 63 -4.17 12.22 -13.39
CA ASN A 63 -3.46 11.97 -12.13
C ASN A 63 -4.05 12.85 -11.03
N CYS A 64 -4.59 12.24 -9.98
CA CYS A 64 -5.28 12.98 -8.92
C CYS A 64 -4.88 12.50 -7.52
N SER A 65 -4.41 13.44 -6.69
CA SER A 65 -4.12 13.21 -5.26
C SER A 65 -5.37 13.05 -4.38
N GLY A 66 -6.56 13.25 -4.94
CA GLY A 66 -7.84 13.30 -4.23
C GLY A 66 -8.21 14.69 -3.69
N PHE A 67 -7.30 15.66 -3.74
CA PHE A 67 -7.50 17.01 -3.24
C PHE A 67 -7.33 18.06 -4.33
N ARG A 68 -8.00 19.21 -4.15
CA ARG A 68 -7.85 20.39 -5.00
C ARG A 68 -6.47 21.03 -4.80
N GLU A 69 -6.08 21.84 -5.76
CA GLU A 69 -4.92 22.72 -5.63
C GLU A 69 -5.10 23.66 -4.42
N GLY A 70 -3.99 23.96 -3.73
CA GLY A 70 -4.00 24.78 -2.52
C GLY A 70 -4.49 24.08 -1.25
N TYR A 71 -4.73 22.76 -1.26
CA TYR A 71 -5.06 22.02 -0.05
C TYR A 71 -3.90 22.11 0.98
N PRO A 72 -4.18 22.50 2.25
CA PRO A 72 -3.12 22.79 3.24
C PRO A 72 -2.30 21.58 3.69
N TYR A 73 -2.78 20.35 3.46
CA TYR A 73 -2.09 19.12 3.86
C TYR A 73 -1.78 18.24 2.64
N PRO A 74 -0.86 18.66 1.74
CA PRO A 74 -0.68 17.99 0.45
C PRO A 74 0.00 16.61 0.58
N HIS A 75 0.75 16.37 1.65
CA HIS A 75 1.52 15.13 1.83
C HIS A 75 0.66 14.04 2.44
N ALA A 76 0.72 12.83 1.89
CA ALA A 76 0.12 11.66 2.50
C ALA A 76 1.08 11.12 3.55
N HIS A 77 0.59 11.03 4.78
CA HIS A 77 1.35 10.46 5.88
C HIS A 77 1.03 8.97 6.00
N THR A 78 -0.25 8.62 6.23
CA THR A 78 -0.65 7.22 6.43
C THR A 78 -1.99 6.90 5.76
N LEU A 79 -2.05 5.81 5.02
CA LEU A 79 -3.30 5.21 4.54
C LEU A 79 -3.79 4.15 5.54
N TYR A 80 -5.06 4.21 5.91
CA TYR A 80 -5.69 3.20 6.76
C TYR A 80 -6.67 2.36 5.95
N PHE A 81 -6.45 1.05 5.99
CA PHE A 81 -7.26 0.05 5.33
C PHE A 81 -7.99 -0.77 6.39
N LEU A 82 -9.31 -0.88 6.23
CA LEU A 82 -10.15 -1.77 7.01
C LEU A 82 -10.58 -2.94 6.13
N GLU A 83 -10.34 -4.16 6.58
CA GLU A 83 -10.91 -5.34 5.94
C GLU A 83 -12.43 -5.27 5.99
N THR A 84 -13.08 -5.61 4.88
CA THR A 84 -14.54 -5.67 4.82
C THR A 84 -15.07 -6.73 5.79
N PRO A 85 -16.15 -6.44 6.55
CA PRO A 85 -16.79 -7.43 7.39
C PRO A 85 -17.59 -8.46 6.58
N ASP A 86 -17.87 -8.19 5.30
CA ASP A 86 -18.57 -9.11 4.42
C ASP A 86 -17.66 -10.27 3.99
N SER A 87 -18.05 -11.48 4.37
CA SER A 87 -17.29 -12.70 4.07
C SER A 87 -17.14 -12.97 2.58
N ASN A 88 -18.07 -12.51 1.74
CA ASN A 88 -18.02 -12.73 0.29
C ASN A 88 -17.00 -11.83 -0.40
N SER A 89 -16.64 -10.71 0.22
CA SER A 89 -15.69 -9.73 -0.31
C SER A 89 -14.38 -9.68 0.48
N LYS A 90 -14.21 -10.60 1.43
CA LYS A 90 -13.00 -10.69 2.26
C LYS A 90 -11.82 -11.19 1.43
N LEU A 91 -10.78 -10.36 1.36
CA LEU A 91 -9.50 -10.72 0.73
C LEU A 91 -8.72 -11.69 1.63
N ARG A 92 -7.93 -12.58 1.02
CA ARG A 92 -6.91 -13.33 1.76
C ARG A 92 -5.86 -12.37 2.32
N PRO A 93 -5.15 -12.72 3.40
CA PRO A 93 -4.12 -11.86 3.99
C PRO A 93 -3.10 -11.35 2.96
N GLU A 94 -2.58 -12.21 2.08
CA GLU A 94 -1.60 -11.78 1.07
C GLU A 94 -2.22 -10.82 0.03
N GLN A 95 -3.47 -11.06 -0.37
CA GLN A 95 -4.20 -10.19 -1.31
C GLN A 95 -4.49 -8.82 -0.70
N PHE A 96 -4.79 -8.79 0.60
CA PHE A 96 -5.00 -7.53 1.31
C PHE A 96 -3.69 -6.72 1.40
N ARG A 97 -2.55 -7.37 1.66
CA ARG A 97 -1.22 -6.74 1.64
C ARG A 97 -0.86 -6.21 0.25
N ALA A 98 -1.09 -7.00 -0.80
CA ALA A 98 -0.89 -6.55 -2.17
C ALA A 98 -1.71 -5.29 -2.50
N LYS A 99 -2.99 -5.27 -2.09
CA LYS A 99 -3.85 -4.08 -2.22
C LYS A 99 -3.28 -2.88 -1.46
N MET A 100 -2.79 -3.07 -0.24
CA MET A 100 -2.15 -2.00 0.54
C MET A 100 -0.92 -1.43 -0.19
N ILE A 101 -0.05 -2.29 -0.73
CA ILE A 101 1.14 -1.87 -1.50
C ILE A 101 0.70 -1.06 -2.72
N MET A 102 -0.20 -1.58 -3.55
CA MET A 102 -0.66 -0.91 -4.77
C MET A 102 -1.25 0.48 -4.52
N PHE A 103 -2.08 0.61 -3.48
CA PHE A 103 -2.72 1.88 -3.14
C PHE A 103 -1.72 2.88 -2.57
N THR A 104 -0.78 2.41 -1.75
CA THR A 104 0.27 3.26 -1.17
C THR A 104 1.20 3.77 -2.28
N PHE A 105 1.62 2.87 -3.19
CA PHE A 105 2.37 3.20 -4.39
C PHE A 105 1.65 4.24 -5.27
N GLY A 106 0.39 3.99 -5.65
CA GLY A 106 -0.37 4.92 -6.48
C GLY A 106 -0.56 6.30 -5.83
N ASN A 107 -0.69 6.33 -4.50
CA ASN A 107 -0.80 7.57 -3.73
C ASN A 107 0.52 8.37 -3.72
N ALA A 108 1.66 7.68 -3.57
CA ALA A 108 2.99 8.28 -3.67
C ALA A 108 3.25 8.78 -5.11
N LEU A 109 2.94 7.96 -6.13
CA LEU A 109 3.15 8.30 -7.54
C LEU A 109 2.35 9.53 -7.96
N ALA A 110 1.06 9.61 -7.58
CA ALA A 110 0.23 10.78 -7.86
C ALA A 110 0.79 12.07 -7.24
N ARG A 111 1.51 11.97 -6.11
CA ARG A 111 2.18 13.11 -5.46
C ARG A 111 3.50 13.45 -6.12
N ALA A 112 4.30 12.45 -6.50
CA ALA A 112 5.54 12.66 -7.24
C ALA A 112 5.25 13.37 -8.57
N HIS A 113 4.25 12.90 -9.32
CA HIS A 113 3.84 13.55 -10.56
C HIS A 113 3.38 15.00 -10.34
N LYS A 114 2.71 15.29 -9.21
CA LYS A 114 2.28 16.66 -8.88
C LYS A 114 3.45 17.58 -8.51
N LEU A 115 4.46 17.06 -7.82
CA LEU A 115 5.60 17.84 -7.32
C LEU A 115 6.72 18.00 -8.36
N TYR A 116 7.00 16.94 -9.10
CA TYR A 116 8.19 16.82 -9.95
C TYR A 116 7.86 16.60 -11.42
N GLY A 117 6.58 16.37 -11.77
CA GLY A 117 6.20 15.92 -13.10
C GLY A 117 6.72 14.50 -13.37
N THR A 118 7.08 14.23 -14.62
CA THR A 118 7.69 12.95 -15.02
C THR A 118 9.20 13.03 -14.83
N GLN A 119 9.72 12.40 -13.78
CA GLN A 119 11.15 12.34 -13.48
C GLN A 119 11.55 10.90 -13.22
N SER A 120 12.62 10.43 -13.86
CA SER A 120 13.05 9.04 -13.73
C SER A 120 13.42 8.70 -12.28
N VAL A 121 14.54 9.23 -11.78
CA VAL A 121 14.98 9.04 -10.39
C VAL A 121 14.69 10.29 -9.57
N LEU A 122 14.03 10.14 -8.43
CA LEU A 122 13.64 11.24 -7.55
C LEU A 122 14.81 11.65 -6.64
N GLU A 123 15.23 12.92 -6.73
CA GLU A 123 16.19 13.50 -5.78
C GLU A 123 15.64 13.50 -4.35
N HIS A 124 14.33 13.71 -4.22
CA HIS A 124 13.59 13.74 -2.96
C HIS A 124 12.50 12.65 -2.98
N PRO A 125 12.81 11.42 -2.53
CA PRO A 125 11.87 10.31 -2.46
C PRO A 125 10.61 10.66 -1.68
N ILE A 126 9.50 10.02 -2.06
CA ILE A 126 8.22 10.16 -1.35
C ILE A 126 7.99 8.94 -0.48
N THR A 127 7.98 9.15 0.82
CA THR A 127 7.62 8.12 1.81
C THR A 127 6.14 8.22 2.16
N VAL A 128 5.43 7.08 2.15
CA VAL A 128 4.04 6.97 2.59
C VAL A 128 3.87 5.70 3.42
N GLN A 129 3.16 5.80 4.53
CA GLN A 129 2.85 4.65 5.39
C GLN A 129 1.47 4.09 5.09
N ALA A 130 1.24 2.83 5.47
CA ALA A 130 -0.07 2.26 5.54
C ALA A 130 -0.26 1.34 6.75
N VAL A 131 -1.49 1.30 7.25
CA VAL A 131 -1.94 0.40 8.31
C VAL A 131 -3.17 -0.34 7.81
N GLY A 132 -3.10 -1.66 7.78
CA GLY A 132 -4.22 -2.53 7.45
C GLY A 132 -4.71 -3.26 8.70
N THR A 133 -6.03 -3.41 8.87
CA THR A 133 -6.58 -4.19 9.98
C THR A 133 -7.94 -4.80 9.70
N ASN A 134 -8.25 -5.90 10.39
CA ASN A 134 -9.61 -6.45 10.54
C ASN A 134 -10.22 -6.19 11.92
N GLY A 135 -9.61 -5.31 12.71
CA GLY A 135 -10.00 -5.00 14.08
C GLY A 135 -9.30 -5.86 15.15
N ARG A 136 -8.68 -6.99 14.77
CA ARG A 136 -7.85 -7.80 15.68
C ARG A 136 -6.39 -7.86 15.23
N ILE A 137 -6.17 -8.13 13.95
CA ILE A 137 -4.85 -8.29 13.35
C ILE A 137 -4.50 -7.00 12.62
N PHE A 138 -3.25 -6.58 12.74
CA PHE A 138 -2.69 -5.39 12.11
C PHE A 138 -1.55 -5.76 11.18
N GLN A 139 -1.46 -5.03 10.08
CA GLN A 139 -0.37 -5.09 9.11
C GLN A 139 0.18 -3.68 8.96
N PHE A 140 1.49 -3.53 9.07
CA PHE A 140 2.16 -2.23 9.00
C PHE A 140 3.03 -2.18 7.76
N LEU A 141 2.91 -1.11 7.00
CA LEU A 141 3.63 -0.93 5.75
C LEU A 141 4.26 0.46 5.71
N VAL A 142 5.51 0.52 5.27
CA VAL A 142 6.18 1.76 4.89
C VAL A 142 6.65 1.61 3.45
N PHE A 143 6.27 2.55 2.59
CA PHE A 143 6.66 2.55 1.18
C PHE A 143 7.49 3.79 0.90
N GLN A 144 8.61 3.61 0.19
CA GLN A 144 9.42 4.72 -0.32
C GLN A 144 9.48 4.66 -1.85
N LEU A 145 8.94 5.71 -2.49
CA LEU A 145 9.02 5.92 -3.93
C LEU A 145 10.34 6.63 -4.26
N ASN A 146 11.24 5.91 -4.92
CA ASN A 146 12.57 6.37 -5.33
C ASN A 146 12.63 6.74 -6.82
N THR A 147 11.83 6.07 -7.65
CA THR A 147 11.79 6.24 -9.10
C THR A 147 10.35 6.31 -9.59
N THR A 148 10.10 7.10 -10.64
CA THR A 148 8.86 7.01 -11.44
C THR A 148 9.10 6.42 -12.83
N ASP A 149 10.35 6.07 -13.14
CA ASP A 149 10.69 5.23 -14.28
C ASP A 149 10.32 3.78 -13.97
N LEU A 150 9.35 3.26 -14.72
CA LEU A 150 8.74 1.94 -14.57
C LEU A 150 8.63 1.22 -15.91
N SER A 151 9.29 1.72 -16.97
CA SER A 151 9.19 1.12 -18.30
C SER A 151 9.98 -0.18 -18.41
N GLU A 152 11.09 -0.30 -17.68
CA GLU A 152 11.97 -1.46 -17.71
C GLU A 152 12.17 -2.02 -16.29
N ASP A 153 12.55 -3.30 -16.20
CA ASP A 153 12.82 -3.97 -14.92
C ASP A 153 14.21 -3.62 -14.34
N ASP A 154 15.06 -2.97 -15.15
CA ASP A 154 16.41 -2.55 -14.81
C ASP A 154 16.45 -1.22 -14.04
N GLY A 155 17.56 -0.98 -13.32
CA GLY A 155 17.79 0.28 -12.60
C GLY A 155 17.21 0.31 -11.19
N ILE A 156 17.19 1.51 -10.61
CA ILE A 156 16.80 1.76 -9.21
C ILE A 156 15.36 1.34 -8.98
N LYS A 157 15.08 0.72 -7.82
CA LYS A 157 13.77 0.20 -7.45
C LYS A 157 13.18 0.95 -6.27
N ASN A 158 11.85 0.91 -6.21
CA ASN A 158 11.10 1.36 -5.04
C ASN A 158 11.19 0.32 -3.93
N GLN A 159 11.14 0.76 -2.67
CA GLN A 159 11.32 -0.12 -1.51
C GLN A 159 10.08 -0.11 -0.61
N VAL A 160 9.82 -1.26 -0.01
CA VAL A 160 8.70 -1.46 0.91
C VAL A 160 9.15 -2.27 2.12
N TRP A 161 8.78 -1.82 3.31
CA TRP A 161 8.94 -2.53 4.57
C TRP A 161 7.55 -2.95 5.05
N LEU A 162 7.41 -4.22 5.41
CA LEU A 162 6.12 -4.83 5.73
C LEU A 162 6.26 -5.70 6.97
N GLU A 163 5.48 -5.37 7.99
CA GLU A 163 5.28 -6.19 9.18
C GLU A 163 3.88 -6.82 9.09
N GLU A 164 3.83 -8.15 9.11
CA GLU A 164 2.62 -8.91 8.84
C GLU A 164 2.00 -9.49 10.11
N ASP A 165 0.68 -9.58 10.11
CA ASP A 165 -0.11 -10.40 11.05
C ASP A 165 0.14 -10.15 12.55
N VAL A 166 0.30 -8.89 12.94
CA VAL A 166 0.48 -8.46 14.33
C VAL A 166 -0.86 -8.51 15.07
N GLU A 167 -1.01 -9.42 16.03
CA GLU A 167 -2.22 -9.52 16.85
C GLU A 167 -2.27 -8.43 17.93
N LEU A 168 -3.32 -7.61 17.90
CA LEU A 168 -3.58 -6.63 18.97
C LEU A 168 -4.07 -7.33 20.26
N TYR A 169 -4.84 -8.40 20.10
CA TYR A 169 -5.33 -9.23 21.18
C TYR A 169 -5.64 -10.64 20.66
N ASP A 170 -5.44 -11.65 21.51
CA ASP A 170 -5.78 -13.05 21.18
C ASP A 170 -7.30 -13.22 21.03
N PHE A 171 -8.08 -12.84 22.05
CA PHE A 171 -9.53 -13.02 22.02
C PHE A 171 -10.28 -11.97 22.85
N ALA A 172 -11.43 -11.52 22.33
CA ALA A 172 -12.36 -10.64 23.02
C ALA A 172 -13.65 -11.38 23.39
N LYS A 173 -13.90 -11.55 24.69
CA LYS A 173 -15.10 -12.20 25.19
C LYS A 173 -16.22 -11.20 25.42
N VAL A 174 -17.13 -11.07 24.45
CA VAL A 174 -18.22 -10.09 24.52
C VAL A 174 -19.39 -10.57 25.40
N ARG A 175 -19.50 -11.89 25.66
CA ARG A 175 -20.52 -12.48 26.54
C ARG A 175 -19.92 -13.54 27.48
N PRO A 176 -20.33 -13.60 28.75
CA PRO A 176 -19.84 -14.61 29.68
C PRO A 176 -20.23 -16.02 29.20
N LEU A 177 -19.29 -16.98 29.31
CA LEU A 177 -19.60 -18.39 29.06
C LEU A 177 -20.05 -18.99 30.38
N ILE A 178 -21.32 -19.32 30.50
CA ILE A 178 -21.87 -19.94 31.70
C ILE A 178 -22.02 -21.44 31.44
N LYS A 179 -21.32 -22.27 32.21
CA LYS A 179 -21.49 -23.73 32.19
C LYS A 179 -21.70 -24.22 33.62
N ARG A 180 -22.76 -25.02 33.85
CA ARG A 180 -23.15 -25.53 35.18
C ARG A 180 -23.32 -24.43 36.23
N LYS A 181 -23.96 -23.31 35.85
CA LYS A 181 -24.14 -22.11 36.70
C LYS A 181 -22.84 -21.42 37.14
N GLU A 182 -21.71 -21.74 36.53
CA GLU A 182 -20.42 -21.08 36.77
C GLU A 182 -19.98 -20.28 35.55
N VAL A 183 -19.46 -19.08 35.77
CA VAL A 183 -18.80 -18.28 34.73
C VAL A 183 -17.43 -18.89 34.47
N LYS A 184 -17.21 -19.36 33.24
CA LYS A 184 -15.90 -19.85 32.80
C LYS A 184 -15.10 -18.69 32.21
N VAL A 185 -14.00 -18.36 32.87
CA VAL A 185 -12.96 -17.45 32.35
C VAL A 185 -11.93 -18.31 31.64
N ARG A 186 -11.58 -17.97 30.40
CA ARG A 186 -10.43 -18.57 29.72
C ARG A 186 -9.22 -17.75 30.14
N ILE A 187 -8.26 -18.39 30.81
CA ILE A 187 -6.97 -17.77 31.11
C ILE A 187 -6.11 -17.97 29.86
N PRO A 188 -5.51 -16.91 29.27
CA PRO A 188 -4.57 -17.07 28.17
C PRO A 188 -3.38 -17.95 28.63
N LEU A 189 -2.91 -18.84 27.76
CA LEU A 189 -1.66 -19.58 27.98
C LEU A 189 -0.47 -18.67 27.73
#